data_AF-G4CJH7-F1
#
_entry.id   AF-G4CJH7-F1
#
_cell.length_a   1.000
_cell.length_b   1.000
_cell.length_c   1.000
_cell.angle_alpha   90.00
_cell.angle_beta   90.00
_cell.angle_gamma   90.00
#
_symmetry.space_group_name_H-M   'P 1'
#
loop_
_entity.id
_entity.type
_entity.pdbx_description
1 polymer ?
#
loop_
_entity_poly.entity_id
_entity_poly.type
_entity_poly.pdbx_seq_one_letter_code
_entity_poly.pdbx_strand_id
1 'polypeptide(L)'
;MEQATYGRILPAGNWFLRAMVGKGDIGGMKYQMLITINSEPIIESEATGKRFLLDWEDIVRLAQAAGIDEQEESGVEDGKA
;
A
#
# COMPACT_ATOMS: atom_id res chain seq x y z
N MET A 1 -2.69 -22.78 -4.21
CA MET A 1 -1.93 -21.57 -3.89
C MET A 1 -2.91 -20.61 -3.26
N GLU A 2 -2.67 -20.24 -2.01
CA GLU A 2 -3.48 -19.24 -1.29
C GLU A 2 -3.38 -17.92 -2.05
N GLN A 3 -4.50 -17.38 -2.50
CA GLN A 3 -4.55 -16.12 -3.25
C GLN A 3 -4.36 -14.97 -2.25
N ALA A 4 -3.47 -14.03 -2.56
CA ALA A 4 -3.26 -12.86 -1.71
C ALA A 4 -4.57 -12.08 -1.57
N THR A 5 -4.90 -11.65 -0.35
CA THR A 5 -6.13 -10.89 -0.06
C THR A 5 -6.14 -9.51 -0.73
N TYR A 6 -4.95 -8.94 -0.95
CA TYR A 6 -4.77 -7.64 -1.60
C TYR A 6 -3.57 -7.67 -2.55
N GLY A 7 -3.72 -6.95 -3.65
CA GLY A 7 -2.73 -6.74 -4.69
C GLY A 7 -2.25 -8.01 -5.38
N ARG A 8 -1.21 -7.86 -6.20
CA ARG A 8 -0.67 -8.96 -7.00
C ARG A 8 0.82 -8.81 -7.28
N ILE A 9 1.50 -9.94 -7.39
CA ILE A 9 2.87 -9.98 -7.89
C ILE A 9 2.86 -9.76 -9.40
N LEU A 10 3.68 -8.82 -9.86
CA LEU A 10 3.83 -8.56 -11.28
C LEU A 10 4.75 -9.62 -11.91
N PRO A 11 4.38 -10.19 -13.07
CA PRO A 11 5.25 -11.11 -13.79
C PRO A 11 6.52 -10.40 -14.27
N ALA A 12 7.60 -11.18 -14.39
CA ALA A 12 8.85 -10.70 -14.97
C ALA A 12 8.61 -10.21 -16.42
N GLY A 13 9.20 -9.07 -16.80
CA GLY A 13 9.08 -8.49 -18.14
C GLY A 13 7.96 -7.46 -18.32
N ASN A 14 7.22 -7.11 -17.27
CA ASN A 14 6.26 -6.02 -17.34
C ASN A 14 7.00 -4.66 -17.23
N TRP A 15 7.17 -4.00 -18.36
CA TRP A 15 7.91 -2.74 -18.50
C TRP A 15 6.94 -1.56 -18.46
N PHE A 16 6.79 -0.97 -17.27
CA PHE A 16 6.04 0.28 -17.10
C PHE A 16 7.00 1.45 -16.93
N LEU A 17 6.65 2.60 -17.52
CA LEU A 17 7.23 3.88 -17.11
C LEU A 17 6.84 4.14 -15.65
N ARG A 18 7.85 4.40 -14.82
CA ARG A 18 7.69 4.54 -13.37
C ARG A 18 8.76 5.45 -12.78
N ALA A 19 8.40 6.15 -11.71
CA ALA A 19 9.31 6.96 -10.92
C ALA A 19 9.47 6.34 -9.52
N MET A 20 10.69 6.37 -8.97
CA MET A 20 10.91 6.04 -7.57
C MET A 20 10.43 7.20 -6.70
N VAL A 21 9.56 6.92 -5.74
CA VAL A 21 8.94 7.93 -4.87
C VAL A 21 9.22 7.71 -3.38
N GLY A 22 9.75 6.54 -3.01
CA GLY A 22 10.06 6.26 -1.62
C GLY A 22 10.93 5.02 -1.42
N LYS A 23 11.41 4.86 -0.19
CA LYS A 23 12.16 3.69 0.28
C LYS A 23 11.69 3.31 1.68
N GLY A 24 11.75 2.02 2.00
CA GLY A 24 11.40 1.50 3.31
C GLY A 24 12.27 0.31 3.68
N ASP A 25 12.41 0.09 4.98
CA ASP A 25 13.04 -1.10 5.55
C ASP A 25 12.05 -1.75 6.53
N ILE A 26 11.84 -3.05 6.38
CA ILE A 26 11.05 -3.84 7.32
C ILE A 26 11.84 -5.10 7.62
N GLY A 27 12.23 -5.27 8.89
CA GLY A 27 12.99 -6.45 9.33
C GLY A 27 14.35 -6.63 8.64
N GLY A 28 15.00 -5.53 8.23
CA GLY A 28 16.27 -5.55 7.50
C GLY A 28 16.13 -5.80 6.00
N MET A 29 14.89 -5.96 5.51
CA MET A 29 14.60 -6.10 4.09
C MET A 29 14.30 -4.73 3.50
N LYS A 30 15.03 -4.38 2.44
CA LYS A 30 14.89 -3.09 1.75
C LYS A 30 13.87 -3.16 0.63
N TYR A 31 13.04 -2.14 0.57
CA TYR A 31 12.00 -1.97 -0.43
C TYR A 31 12.07 -0.56 -1.00
N GLN A 32 11.71 -0.44 -2.27
CA GLN A 32 11.47 0.85 -2.90
C GLN A 32 10.02 0.95 -3.36
N MET A 33 9.43 2.13 -3.20
CA MET A 33 8.13 2.47 -3.74
C MET A 33 8.32 3.17 -5.08
N LEU A 34 7.65 2.64 -6.08
CA LEU A 34 7.59 3.16 -7.43
C LEU A 34 6.14 3.56 -7.71
N ILE A 35 5.94 4.59 -8.51
CA ILE A 35 4.61 4.96 -9.00
C ILE A 35 4.59 4.87 -10.53
N THR A 36 3.55 4.25 -11.10
CA THR A 36 3.36 4.24 -12.55
C THR A 36 2.84 5.60 -13.03
N ILE A 37 2.86 5.83 -14.35
CA ILE A 37 2.25 7.03 -14.95
C ILE A 37 0.73 7.14 -14.68
N ASN A 38 0.08 6.03 -14.37
CA ASN A 38 -1.34 5.96 -14.01
C ASN A 38 -1.55 6.07 -12.50
N SER A 39 -0.53 6.50 -11.75
CA SER A 39 -0.56 6.67 -10.29
C SER A 39 -0.74 5.37 -9.50
N GLU A 40 -0.39 4.22 -10.07
CA GLU A 40 -0.48 2.94 -9.37
C GLU A 40 0.79 2.69 -8.54
N PRO A 41 0.66 2.39 -7.23
CA PRO A 41 1.82 2.13 -6.38
C PRO A 41 2.36 0.71 -6.58
N ILE A 42 3.66 0.62 -6.81
CA ILE A 42 4.40 -0.63 -6.91
C ILE A 42 5.46 -0.66 -5.80
N ILE A 43 5.51 -1.76 -5.06
CA ILE A 43 6.60 -2.05 -4.13
C ILE A 43 7.56 -3.03 -4.80
N GLU A 44 8.84 -2.68 -4.84
CA GLU A 44 9.91 -3.57 -5.31
C GLU A 44 10.82 -3.96 -4.16
N SER A 45 11.05 -5.26 -4.00
CA SER A 45 12.06 -5.79 -3.08
C SER A 45 13.45 -5.65 -3.69
N GLU A 46 14.36 -4.89 -3.07
CA GLU A 46 15.72 -4.72 -3.58
C GLU A 46 16.49 -6.05 -3.58
N ALA A 47 16.19 -6.96 -2.66
CA ALA A 47 16.85 -8.25 -2.53
C ALA A 47 16.51 -9.24 -3.66
N THR A 48 15.29 -9.18 -4.21
CA THR A 48 14.79 -10.18 -5.18
C THR A 48 14.40 -9.60 -6.53
N GLY A 49 14.25 -8.28 -6.62
CA GLY A 49 13.70 -7.59 -7.79
C GLY A 49 12.21 -7.88 -8.04
N LYS A 50 11.55 -8.66 -7.16
CA LYS A 50 10.11 -8.94 -7.28
C LYS A 50 9.31 -7.67 -7.00
N ARG A 51 8.25 -7.50 -7.78
CA ARG A 51 7.37 -6.35 -7.73
C ARG A 51 5.97 -6.77 -7.31
N PHE A 52 5.41 -6.02 -6.38
CA PHE A 52 4.04 -6.13 -5.94
C PHE A 52 3.31 -4.86 -6.35
N LEU A 53 2.18 -5.00 -7.03
CA LEU A 53 1.28 -3.92 -7.36
C LEU A 53 0.08 -4.00 -6.44
N LEU A 54 -0.29 -2.86 -5.86
CA LEU A 54 -1.55 -2.70 -5.16
C LEU A 54 -2.46 -1.86 -6.07
N ASP A 55 -3.57 -2.45 -6.53
CA ASP A 55 -4.52 -1.72 -7.36
C ASP A 55 -5.37 -0.75 -6.55
N TRP A 56 -6.04 0.16 -7.25
CA TRP A 56 -6.84 1.20 -6.62
C TRP A 56 -7.93 0.65 -5.70
N GLU A 57 -8.62 -0.41 -6.12
CA GLU A 57 -9.70 -1.00 -5.34
C GLU A 57 -9.18 -1.56 -4.00
N ASP A 58 -8.04 -2.23 -4.01
CA ASP A 58 -7.44 -2.77 -2.80
C ASP A 58 -6.89 -1.66 -1.88
N ILE A 59 -6.40 -0.55 -2.42
CA ILE A 59 -6.06 0.64 -1.62
C ILE A 59 -7.30 1.17 -0.89
N VAL A 60 -8.42 1.32 -1.60
CA VAL A 60 -9.68 1.80 -1.02
C VAL A 60 -10.16 0.83 0.07
N ARG A 61 -10.11 -0.48 -0.16
CA ARG A 61 -10.47 -1.48 0.85
C ARG A 61 -9.60 -1.42 2.09
N LEU A 62 -8.29 -1.23 1.93
CA LEU A 62 -7.37 -1.05 3.06
C LEU A 62 -7.66 0.23 3.84
N ALA A 63 -7.98 1.32 3.15
CA ALA A 63 -8.38 2.58 3.79
C ALA A 63 -9.68 2.41 4.59
N GLN A 64 -10.68 1.74 4.02
CA GLN A 64 -11.92 1.39 4.74
C GLN A 64 -11.66 0.53 5.96
N ALA A 65 -10.81 -0.50 5.84
CA ALA A 65 -10.45 -1.36 6.97
C ALA A 65 -9.66 -0.61 8.06
N ALA A 66 -8.97 0.48 7.71
CA ALA A 66 -8.30 1.38 8.64
C ALA A 66 -9.24 2.42 9.27
N GLY A 67 -10.53 2.41 8.95
CA GLY A 67 -11.53 3.32 9.50
C GLY A 67 -11.53 4.70 8.84
N ILE A 68 -11.11 4.85 7.58
CA ILE A 68 -11.10 6.17 6.91
C ILE A 68 -12.47 6.87 6.88
N ASP A 69 -13.55 6.09 6.93
CA ASP A 69 -14.93 6.58 6.93
C ASP A 69 -15.52 6.70 8.34
N GLU A 70 -14.78 6.32 9.39
CA GLU A 70 -15.22 6.44 10.78
C GLU A 70 -15.12 7.90 11.24
N GLN A 71 -16.17 8.40 11.89
CA GLN A 71 -16.17 9.73 12.49
C GLN A 71 -15.51 9.64 13.87
N GLU A 72 -14.57 10.54 14.17
CA GLU A 72 -14.00 10.65 15.51
C GLU A 72 -15.14 10.90 16.52
N GLU A 73 -15.34 9.96 17.47
CA GLU A 73 -16.26 10.19 18.58
C GLU A 73 -15.74 11.38 19.39
N SER A 74 -16.43 12.51 19.24
CA SER A 74 -16.23 13.68 20.10
C SER A 74 -16.79 13.35 21.49
N GLY A 75 -15.96 12.70 22.30
CA GLY A 75 -16.20 12.52 23.73
C GLY A 75 -16.22 13.88 24.43
N VAL A 76 -17.40 14.51 24.49
CA VAL A 76 -17.67 15.54 25.48
C VAL A 76 -17.78 14.80 26.81
N GLU A 77 -16.72 14.83 27.61
CA GLU A 77 -16.79 14.48 29.02
C GLU A 77 -17.85 15.37 29.67
N ASP A 78 -18.98 14.78 30.02
CA ASP A 78 -20.00 15.43 30.84
C ASP A 78 -19.35 15.91 32.14
N GLY A 79 -19.11 17.22 32.19
CA GLY A 79 -18.66 17.91 33.37
C GLY A 79 -19.66 17.67 34.50
N LYS A 80 -19.21 16.91 35.51
CA LYS A 80 -19.82 16.92 36.84
C LYS A 80 -19.95 18.37 37.31
N ALA A 81 -21.18 18.79 37.55
CA ALA A 81 -21.54 19.86 38.47
C ALA A 81 -22.20 19.24 39.71
#